data_AF-A0A5N5V3I6-F1
#
_entry.id   AF-A0A5N5V3I6-F1
#
_cell.length_a   1.000
_cell.length_b   1.000
_cell.length_c   1.000
_cell.angle_alpha   90.00
_cell.angle_beta   90.00
_cell.angle_gamma   90.00
#
_symmetry.space_group_name_H-M   'P 1'
#
loop_
_entity.id
_entity.type
_entity.pdbx_description
1 polymer ?
#
loop_
_entity_poly.entity_id
_entity_poly.type
_entity_poly.pdbx_seq_one_letter_code
_entity_poly.pdbx_strand_id
1 'polypeptide(L)'
;MAFADAALRRVLEVIDRRRPVTQLRPLITPALTDTVLGLSRVPQSAAARLRRVRLRMVDGDDGPAAEVFGTYTRGPRVRAIAARITQEGERWRIVALEIG
;
A
#
# COMPACT_ATOMS: atom_id res chain seq x y z
N MET A 1 1.34 -11.83 -7.24
CA MET A 1 1.11 -11.94 -5.77
C MET A 1 2.21 -11.27 -4.93
N ALA A 2 3.50 -11.56 -5.16
CA ALA A 2 4.58 -11.04 -4.32
C ALA A 2 4.68 -9.50 -4.25
N PHE A 3 4.47 -8.79 -5.38
CA PHE A 3 4.55 -7.33 -5.39
C PHE A 3 3.51 -6.68 -4.47
N ALA A 4 2.23 -7.02 -4.64
CA ALA A 4 1.14 -6.38 -3.89
C ALA A 4 1.29 -6.55 -2.37
N ASP A 5 1.62 -7.77 -1.92
CA ASP A 5 1.91 -8.05 -0.51
C ASP A 5 3.10 -7.22 0.01
N ALA A 6 4.22 -7.23 -0.71
CA ALA A 6 5.42 -6.50 -0.31
C ALA A 6 5.23 -4.99 -0.32
N ALA A 7 4.47 -4.46 -1.30
CA ALA A 7 4.19 -3.04 -1.42
C ALA A 7 3.27 -2.56 -0.30
N LEU A 8 2.15 -3.26 -0.03
CA LEU A 8 1.26 -2.91 1.08
C LEU A 8 1.96 -3.03 2.45
N ARG A 9 2.82 -4.04 2.64
CA ARG A 9 3.62 -4.15 3.87
C ARG A 9 4.54 -2.94 4.04
N ARG A 10 5.22 -2.49 2.98
CA ARG A 10 6.09 -1.31 3.02
C ARG A 10 5.33 -0.02 3.27
N VAL A 11 4.13 0.15 2.71
CA VAL A 11 3.25 1.29 3.02
C VAL A 11 2.98 1.35 4.53
N LEU A 12 2.57 0.23 5.13
CA LEU A 12 2.31 0.14 6.58
C LEU A 12 3.58 0.40 7.40
N GLU A 13 4.74 -0.13 7.01
CA GLU A 13 6.02 0.14 7.68
C GLU A 13 6.42 1.61 7.66
N VAL A 14 6.15 2.32 6.55
CA VAL A 14 6.41 3.77 6.44
C VAL A 14 5.44 4.58 7.29
N ILE A 15 4.14 4.24 7.28
CA ILE A 15 3.14 4.89 8.15
C ILE A 15 3.52 4.70 9.63
N ASP A 16 4.04 3.52 9.99
CA ASP A 16 4.55 3.22 11.33
C ASP A 16 5.90 3.88 11.64
N ARG A 17 6.50 4.61 10.70
CA ARG A 17 7.85 5.21 10.77
C ARG A 17 8.97 4.20 11.04
N ARG A 18 8.75 2.92 10.72
CA ARG A 18 9.76 1.85 10.83
C ARG A 18 10.60 1.70 9.57
N ARG A 19 10.22 2.41 8.50
CA ARG A 19 10.91 2.47 7.22
C ARG A 19 10.92 3.91 6.70
N PRO A 20 12.02 4.40 6.09
CA PRO A 20 12.02 5.70 5.42
C PRO A 20 11.16 5.69 4.15
N VAL A 21 10.45 6.79 3.89
CA VAL A 21 9.58 6.96 2.69
C VAL A 21 10.34 6.79 1.36
N THR A 22 11.66 7.04 1.36
CA THR A 22 12.52 6.87 0.19
C THR A 22 12.52 5.44 -0.35
N GLN A 23 12.31 4.44 0.51
CA GLN A 23 12.24 3.04 0.14
C GLN A 23 10.84 2.62 -0.39
N LEU A 24 9.83 3.48 -0.24
CA LEU A 24 8.50 3.27 -0.79
C LEU A 24 8.33 3.94 -2.16
N ARG A 25 9.04 5.05 -2.41
CA ARG A 25 8.96 5.83 -3.67
C ARG A 25 8.96 4.99 -4.96
N PRO A 26 9.76 3.92 -5.12
CA PRO A 26 9.72 3.11 -6.35
C PRO A 26 8.43 2.31 -6.56
N LEU A 27 7.60 2.17 -5.51
CA LEU A 27 6.42 1.29 -5.47
C LEU A 27 5.10 2.05 -5.55
N ILE A 28 5.13 3.37 -5.47
CA ILE A 28 3.95 4.24 -5.47
C ILE A 28 4.12 5.33 -6.53
N THR A 29 3.02 5.90 -7.00
CA THR A 29 3.09 7.13 -7.80
C THR A 29 3.57 8.31 -6.95
N PRO A 30 4.19 9.34 -7.57
CA PRO A 30 4.58 10.55 -6.87
C PRO A 30 3.42 11.18 -6.07
N ALA A 31 2.22 11.21 -6.66
CA ALA A 31 1.00 11.75 -6.05
C ALA A 31 0.63 11.07 -4.71
N LEU A 32 0.91 9.77 -4.55
CA LEU A 32 0.64 9.06 -3.29
C LEU A 32 1.69 9.30 -2.21
N THR A 33 2.84 9.89 -2.54
CA THR A 33 3.92 10.11 -1.57
C THR A 33 3.45 11.04 -0.45
N ASP A 34 2.78 12.14 -0.81
CA ASP A 34 2.29 13.13 0.16
C ASP A 34 1.18 12.57 1.04
N THR A 35 0.30 11.74 0.49
CA THR A 35 -0.73 11.02 1.25
C THR A 35 -0.11 10.13 2.32
N VAL A 36 0.88 9.31 1.96
CA VAL A 36 1.56 8.42 2.91
C VAL A 36 2.33 9.22 3.96
N LEU A 37 2.98 10.32 3.56
CA LEU A 37 3.64 11.23 4.50
C LEU A 37 2.64 11.84 5.48
N GLY A 38 1.48 12.28 5.02
CA GLY A 38 0.37 12.77 5.86
C GLY A 38 -0.07 11.74 6.90
N LEU A 39 -0.32 10.50 6.47
CA LEU A 39 -0.70 9.40 7.36
C LEU A 39 0.37 9.08 8.40
N SER A 40 1.65 9.18 8.03
CA SER A 40 2.76 8.95 8.96
C SER A 40 2.90 10.01 10.04
N ARG A 41 2.25 11.18 9.92
CA ARG A 41 2.30 12.26 10.94
C ARG A 41 1.56 11.87 12.22
N VAL A 42 0.54 11.02 12.12
CA VAL A 42 -0.22 10.52 13.27
C VAL A 42 0.56 9.37 13.92
N PRO A 43 1.00 9.52 15.18
CA PRO A 43 1.68 8.44 15.90
C PRO A 43 0.79 7.19 16.00
N GLN A 44 1.40 6.03 15.81
CA GLN A 44 0.70 4.76 15.89
C GLN A 44 1.06 4.04 17.19
N SER A 45 0.06 3.53 17.90
CA SER A 45 0.24 2.85 19.19
C SER A 45 0.81 1.44 19.09
N ALA A 46 0.79 0.84 17.90
CA ALA A 46 1.33 -0.49 17.64
C ALA A 46 1.72 -0.62 16.17
N ALA A 47 2.67 -1.50 15.86
CA ALA A 47 3.04 -1.82 14.48
C ALA A 47 1.91 -2.56 13.75
N ALA A 48 1.66 -2.17 12.50
CA ALA A 48 0.73 -2.85 11.63
C ALA A 48 1.34 -4.17 11.10
N ARG A 49 0.55 -5.23 11.12
CA ARG A 49 0.88 -6.53 10.51
C ARG A 49 -0.12 -6.85 9.43
N LEU A 50 0.34 -6.82 8.17
CA LEU A 50 -0.46 -7.22 7.01
C LEU A 50 -0.89 -8.68 7.17
N ARG A 51 -2.16 -8.95 6.85
CA ARG A 51 -2.77 -10.28 6.92
C ARG A 51 -3.05 -10.76 5.50
N ARG A 52 -4.26 -11.22 5.23
CA ARG A 52 -4.63 -11.76 3.93
C ARG A 52 -4.74 -10.63 2.92
N VAL A 53 -4.05 -10.78 1.80
CA VAL A 53 -4.19 -9.94 0.61
C VAL A 53 -4.87 -10.77 -0.49
N ARG A 54 -5.83 -10.17 -1.16
CA ARG A 54 -6.45 -10.67 -2.39
C ARG A 54 -6.28 -9.61 -3.46
N LEU A 55 -6.19 -10.04 -4.71
CA LEU A 55 -6.16 -9.13 -5.85
C LEU A 55 -7.15 -9.61 -6.91
N ARG A 56 -7.68 -8.65 -7.65
CA ARG A 56 -8.55 -8.86 -8.80
C ARG A 56 -7.99 -8.05 -9.96
N MET A 57 -7.70 -8.71 -11.08
CA MET A 57 -7.34 -8.00 -12.31
C MET A 57 -8.55 -7.19 -12.80
N VAL A 58 -8.28 -5.98 -13.28
CA VAL A 58 -9.28 -5.06 -13.83
C VAL A 58 -8.74 -4.47 -15.12
N ASP A 59 -9.65 -4.03 -15.99
CA ASP A 59 -9.26 -3.29 -17.19
C ASP A 59 -8.69 -1.93 -16.75
N GLY A 60 -7.50 -1.61 -17.27
CA GLY A 60 -6.84 -0.33 -17.08
C GLY A 60 -6.76 0.40 -18.40
N ASP A 61 -6.96 1.72 -18.36
CA ASP A 61 -6.98 2.56 -19.56
C ASP A 61 -5.64 2.51 -20.32
N ASP A 62 -4.52 2.41 -19.60
CA ASP A 62 -3.16 2.46 -20.14
C ASP A 62 -2.37 1.15 -19.96
N GLY A 63 -3.05 0.03 -19.66
CA GLY A 63 -2.41 -1.27 -19.50
C GLY A 63 -2.88 -2.07 -18.27
N PRO A 64 -2.16 -3.14 -17.90
CA PRO A 64 -2.58 -4.04 -16.83
C PRO A 64 -2.80 -3.32 -15.50
N ALA A 65 -3.97 -3.55 -14.92
CA ALA A 65 -4.35 -3.01 -13.62
C ALA A 65 -4.93 -4.11 -12.72
N ALA A 66 -4.81 -3.92 -11.41
CA ALA A 66 -5.46 -4.77 -10.43
C ALA A 66 -5.91 -3.97 -9.21
N GLU A 67 -7.05 -4.34 -8.68
CA GLU A 67 -7.50 -3.92 -7.36
C GLU A 67 -7.01 -4.91 -6.32
N VAL A 68 -6.50 -4.40 -5.22
CA VAL A 68 -5.89 -5.15 -4.13
C VAL A 68 -6.66 -4.84 -2.86
N PHE A 69 -7.10 -5.90 -2.17
CA PHE A 69 -7.86 -5.80 -0.94
C PHE A 69 -7.19 -6.65 0.13
N GLY A 70 -7.06 -6.11 1.33
CA GLY A 70 -6.52 -6.86 2.43
C GLY A 70 -6.94 -6.31 3.78
N THR A 71 -6.51 -7.03 4.80
CA THR A 71 -6.64 -6.58 6.18
C THR A 71 -5.28 -6.52 6.85
N TYR A 72 -5.16 -5.68 7.87
CA TYR A 72 -4.00 -5.62 8.73
C TYR A 72 -4.45 -5.53 10.19
N THR A 73 -3.63 -6.04 11.09
CA THR A 73 -3.85 -5.86 12.54
C THR A 73 -2.97 -4.76 13.07
N ARG A 74 -3.52 -3.91 13.94
CA ARG A 74 -2.78 -2.90 14.69
C ARG A 74 -3.22 -2.96 16.14
N GLY A 75 -2.35 -3.49 17.01
CA GLY A 75 -2.74 -3.88 18.37
C GLY A 75 -3.90 -4.89 18.32
N PRO A 76 -4.98 -4.71 19.10
CA PRO A 76 -6.13 -5.63 19.12
C PRO A 76 -7.10 -5.43 17.95
N ARG A 77 -6.92 -4.41 17.11
CA ARG A 77 -7.88 -4.05 16.05
C ARG A 77 -7.48 -4.65 14.71
N VAL A 78 -8.46 -5.20 14.00
CA VAL A 78 -8.36 -5.52 12.57
C VAL A 78 -8.89 -4.34 11.77
N ARG A 79 -8.16 -3.95 10.73
CA ARG A 79 -8.48 -2.83 9.83
C ARG A 79 -8.33 -3.26 8.38
N ALA A 80 -8.97 -2.52 7.49
CA ALA A 80 -8.93 -2.77 6.05
C ALA A 80 -7.87 -1.91 5.36
N ILE A 81 -7.31 -2.43 4.28
CA ILE A 81 -6.46 -1.70 3.35
C ILE A 81 -6.88 -2.08 1.93
N ALA A 82 -7.09 -1.09 1.09
CA ALA A 82 -7.38 -1.26 -0.32
C ALA A 82 -6.39 -0.45 -1.14
N ALA A 83 -6.06 -0.94 -2.33
CA ALA A 83 -5.17 -0.26 -3.25
C ALA A 83 -5.52 -0.61 -4.69
N ARG A 84 -5.22 0.30 -5.61
CA ARG A 84 -5.15 0.00 -7.03
C ARG A 84 -3.69 -0.01 -7.45
N ILE A 85 -3.31 -1.01 -8.24
CA ILE A 85 -1.99 -1.10 -8.86
C ILE A 85 -2.12 -1.05 -10.37
N THR A 86 -1.18 -0.40 -11.03
CA THR A 86 -1.02 -0.42 -12.50
C THR A 86 0.39 -0.82 -12.85
N GLN A 87 0.55 -1.36 -14.06
CA GLN A 87 1.85 -1.68 -14.61
C GLN A 87 2.32 -0.55 -15.53
N GLU A 88 3.44 0.09 -15.17
CA GLU A 88 4.16 1.05 -16.02
C GLU A 88 5.41 0.36 -16.57
N GLY A 89 5.38 0.00 -17.86
CA GLY A 89 6.40 -0.83 -18.48
C GLY A 89 6.50 -2.19 -17.80
N GLU A 90 7.66 -2.52 -17.21
CA GLU A 90 7.85 -3.79 -16.48
C GLU A 90 7.61 -3.67 -14.97
N ARG A 91 7.18 -2.50 -14.48
CA ARG A 91 7.10 -2.22 -13.04
C ARG A 91 5.67 -1.97 -12.61
N TRP A 92 5.24 -2.70 -11.59
CA TRP A 92 3.99 -2.41 -10.89
C TRP A 92 4.17 -1.23 -9.94
N ARG A 93 3.15 -0.38 -9.84
CA ARG A 93 3.05 0.70 -8.87
C ARG A 93 1.67 0.78 -8.28
N ILE A 94 1.59 1.21 -7.02
CA ILE A 94 0.33 1.62 -6.38
C ILE A 94 -0.03 3.01 -6.90
N VAL A 95 -1.24 3.14 -7.43
CA VAL A 95 -1.78 4.40 -7.98
C VAL A 95 -2.90 4.99 -7.13
N ALA A 96 -3.58 4.16 -6.33
CA ALA A 96 -4.56 4.59 -5.34
C ALA A 96 -4.39 3.74 -4.07
N LEU A 97 -4.66 4.35 -2.91
CA LEU A 97 -4.52 3.72 -1.60
C LEU A 97 -5.62 4.23 -0.67
N GLU A 98 -6.26 3.30 0.03
CA GLU A 98 -7.22 3.59 1.08
C GLU A 98 -6.95 2.72 2.32
N ILE A 99 -7.02 3.32 3.50
CA ILE A 99 -6.71 2.68 4.78
C ILE A 99 -7.82 3.01 5.76
N GLY A 100 -8.46 1.97 6.31
CA GLY A 100 -9.45 2.06 7.39
C GLY A 100 -8.86 1.83 8.77
#